data_AF-A0A436FEY1-F1
#
_entry.id   AF-A0A436FEY1-F1
#
_cell.length_a   1.000
_cell.length_b   1.000
_cell.length_c   1.000
_cell.angle_alpha   90.00
_cell.angle_beta   90.00
_cell.angle_gamma   90.00
#
_symmetry.space_group_name_H-M   'P 1'
#
loop_
_entity.id
_entity.type
_entity.pdbx_description
1 polymer ?
#
loop_
_entity_poly.entity_id
_entity_poly.type
_entity_poly.pdbx_seq_one_letter_code
_entity_poly.pdbx_strand_id
1 'polypeptide(L)'
;GPLVKGVFQGFMDRAGKVPRLIAAQSDGCAPIARAFEDGKIEVDSWESPKTIASGISDPLLGYPEEGSLTLSLVRASKGVAYAVGDADIRAAMIDLAHKAGLFCEPTGATSLAAARDLFIKGSIGSSDTVICIVTGHGFKDFAAWT
;
A
#
# COMPACT_ATOMS: atom_id res chain seq x y z
N GLY A 1 7.32 -0.43 3.92
CA GLY A 1 7.67 0.56 4.96
C GLY A 1 8.29 1.84 4.43
N PRO A 2 9.46 1.80 3.74
CA PRO A 2 10.28 2.99 3.48
C PRO A 2 9.57 4.13 2.74
N LEU A 3 8.71 3.81 1.76
CA LEU A 3 7.93 4.81 1.03
C LEU A 3 7.01 5.62 1.94
N VAL A 4 6.29 4.95 2.86
CA VAL A 4 5.40 5.61 3.83
C VAL A 4 6.21 6.55 4.73
N LYS A 5 7.36 6.09 5.23
CA LYS A 5 8.29 6.91 6.04
C LYS A 5 8.77 8.13 5.28
N GLY A 6 9.19 7.97 4.02
CA GLY A 6 9.66 9.06 3.17
C GLY A 6 8.56 10.10 2.89
N VAL A 7 7.35 9.66 2.55
CA VAL A 7 6.20 10.55 2.34
C VAL A 7 5.86 11.30 3.63
N PHE A 8 5.78 10.60 4.77
CA PHE A 8 5.51 11.21 6.06
C PHE A 8 6.53 12.32 6.37
N GLN A 9 7.82 12.00 6.29
CA GLN A 9 8.90 12.93 6.60
C GLN A 9 8.89 14.13 5.65
N GLY A 10 8.76 13.92 4.34
CA GLY A 10 8.74 15.01 3.36
C GLY A 10 7.61 16.01 3.59
N PHE A 11 6.42 15.54 3.97
CA PHE A 11 5.30 16.42 4.32
C PHE A 11 5.52 17.15 5.64
N MET A 12 6.07 16.48 6.66
CA MET A 12 6.44 17.14 7.92
C MET A 12 7.46 18.25 7.68
N ASP A 13 8.52 17.97 6.94
CA ASP A 13 9.59 18.93 6.66
C ASP A 13 9.10 20.12 5.84
N ARG A 14 8.23 19.87 4.85
CA ARG A 14 7.82 20.92 3.90
C ARG A 14 6.61 21.73 4.35
N ALA A 15 5.70 21.14 5.11
CA ALA A 15 4.39 21.70 5.42
C ALA A 15 3.99 21.62 6.91
N GLY A 16 4.77 20.94 7.76
CA GLY A 16 4.46 20.78 9.19
C GLY A 16 3.22 19.94 9.49
N LYS A 17 2.63 19.31 8.47
CA LYS A 17 1.45 18.45 8.58
C LYS A 17 1.47 17.38 7.49
N VAL A 18 0.96 16.19 7.82
CA VAL A 18 0.89 15.03 6.90
C VAL A 18 -0.57 14.77 6.50
N PRO A 19 -0.85 14.45 5.22
CA PRO A 19 -2.16 13.91 4.85
C PRO A 19 -2.40 12.54 5.52
N ARG A 20 -3.64 12.06 5.52
CA ARG A 20 -3.94 10.68 5.93
C ARG A 20 -3.21 9.72 5.00
N LEU A 21 -2.37 8.83 5.56
CA LEU A 21 -1.61 7.86 4.77
C LEU A 21 -2.37 6.54 4.66
N ILE A 22 -2.41 5.99 3.45
CA ILE A 22 -2.90 4.62 3.20
C ILE A 22 -1.68 3.75 2.90
N ALA A 23 -1.33 2.86 3.83
CA ALA A 23 -0.28 1.88 3.63
C ALA A 23 -0.88 0.60 3.03
N ALA A 24 -0.90 0.52 1.70
CA ALA A 24 -1.48 -0.60 0.98
C ALA A 24 -0.52 -1.80 0.88
N GLN A 25 -1.01 -3.00 1.19
CA GLN A 25 -0.33 -4.29 1.05
C GLN A 25 -1.17 -5.27 0.22
N SER A 26 -0.55 -6.30 -0.34
CA SER A 26 -1.30 -7.47 -0.81
C SER A 26 -1.70 -8.33 0.40
N ASP A 27 -2.91 -8.88 0.40
CA ASP A 27 -3.38 -9.84 1.40
C ASP A 27 -2.51 -11.11 1.51
N GLY A 28 -1.78 -11.44 0.45
CA GLY A 28 -0.79 -12.50 0.42
C GLY A 28 0.50 -12.21 1.20
N CYS A 29 0.74 -10.96 1.61
CA CYS A 29 1.87 -10.54 2.45
C CYS A 29 1.56 -9.20 3.14
N ALA A 30 0.76 -9.25 4.21
CA ALA A 30 0.17 -8.06 4.84
C ALA A 30 0.51 -7.86 6.33
N PRO A 31 1.77 -8.02 6.80
CA PRO A 31 2.07 -7.99 8.24
C PRO A 31 1.67 -6.67 8.93
N ILE A 32 1.83 -5.52 8.27
CA ILE A 32 1.50 -4.21 8.86
C ILE A 32 -0.02 -3.98 8.87
N ALA A 33 -0.73 -4.37 7.80
CA ALA A 33 -2.18 -4.26 7.74
C ALA A 33 -2.86 -5.20 8.74
N ARG A 34 -2.34 -6.43 8.93
CA ARG A 34 -2.82 -7.36 9.97
C ARG A 34 -2.65 -6.76 11.36
N ALA A 35 -1.47 -6.24 11.69
CA ALA A 35 -1.25 -5.60 12.99
C ALA A 35 -2.12 -4.36 13.21
N PHE A 36 -2.43 -3.60 12.15
CA PHE A 36 -3.36 -2.48 12.22
C PHE A 36 -4.78 -2.94 12.54
N GLU A 37 -5.28 -3.96 11.82
CA GLU A 37 -6.60 -4.58 12.02
C GLU A 37 -6.76 -5.16 13.43
N ASP A 38 -5.73 -5.87 13.91
CA ASP A 38 -5.71 -6.47 15.25
C ASP A 38 -5.53 -5.44 16.39
N GLY A 39 -5.35 -4.15 16.06
CA GLY A 39 -5.09 -3.11 17.06
C GLY A 39 -3.73 -3.23 17.77
N LYS A 40 -2.80 -4.03 17.24
CA LYS A 40 -1.48 -4.26 17.84
C LYS A 40 -0.57 -3.04 17.72
N ILE A 41 0.35 -2.86 18.65
CA ILE A 41 1.41 -1.86 18.55
C ILE A 41 2.58 -2.39 17.73
N GLU A 42 2.87 -3.68 17.89
CA GLU A 42 3.98 -4.37 17.25
C GLU A 42 3.49 -5.18 16.06
N VAL A 43 4.31 -5.19 15.00
CA VAL A 43 4.11 -5.99 13.80
C VAL A 43 4.85 -7.31 13.97
N ASP A 44 4.19 -8.42 13.65
CA ASP A 44 4.83 -9.74 13.55
C ASP A 44 5.30 -9.99 12.11
N SER A 45 6.34 -10.81 11.93
CA SER A 45 6.76 -11.26 10.60
C SER A 45 5.69 -12.12 9.93
N TRP A 46 5.73 -12.21 8.59
CA TRP A 46 4.80 -13.00 7.79
C TRP A 46 5.44 -14.32 7.33
N GLU A 47 4.80 -15.46 7.61
CA GLU A 47 5.44 -16.77 7.43
C GLU A 47 5.53 -17.24 5.97
N SER A 48 4.54 -16.92 5.13
CA SER A 48 4.44 -17.49 3.77
C SER A 48 3.88 -16.45 2.80
N PRO A 49 4.73 -15.54 2.29
CA PRO A 49 4.27 -14.52 1.36
C PRO A 49 3.93 -15.14 0.01
N LYS A 50 2.73 -14.83 -0.51
CA LYS A 50 2.29 -15.27 -1.83
C LYS A 50 1.44 -14.21 -2.51
N THR A 51 2.04 -13.45 -3.41
CA THR A 51 1.36 -12.39 -4.16
C THR A 51 2.00 -12.16 -5.52
N ILE A 52 1.22 -11.65 -6.48
CA ILE A 52 1.73 -11.08 -7.74
C ILE A 52 2.51 -9.77 -7.54
N ALA A 53 2.36 -9.10 -6.39
CA ALA A 53 2.99 -7.82 -6.08
C ALA A 53 4.38 -8.01 -5.45
N SER A 54 5.32 -8.49 -6.26
CA SER A 54 6.70 -8.86 -5.88
C SER A 54 7.42 -7.78 -5.06
N GLY A 55 7.31 -6.52 -5.48
CA GLY A 55 7.97 -5.37 -4.83
C GLY A 55 7.48 -5.02 -3.42
N ILE A 56 6.34 -5.58 -2.99
CA ILE A 56 5.81 -5.45 -1.61
C ILE A 56 5.61 -6.81 -0.93
N SER A 57 6.15 -7.89 -1.51
CA SER A 57 6.17 -9.23 -0.93
C SER A 57 7.27 -9.36 0.14
N ASP A 58 7.26 -8.43 1.10
CA ASP A 58 8.24 -8.30 2.18
C ASP A 58 7.67 -8.86 3.50
N PRO A 59 8.14 -10.05 3.96
CA PRO A 59 7.63 -10.69 5.16
C PRO A 59 8.18 -10.11 6.46
N LEU A 60 9.08 -9.12 6.42
CA LEU A 60 9.73 -8.53 7.60
C LEU A 60 10.48 -9.56 8.47
N LEU A 61 11.14 -10.54 7.86
CA LEU A 61 11.87 -11.59 8.58
C LEU A 61 13.17 -11.03 9.17
N GLY A 62 13.24 -10.99 10.50
CA GLY A 62 14.41 -10.50 11.25
C GLY A 62 14.48 -8.98 11.41
N TYR A 63 13.47 -8.23 10.95
CA TYR A 63 13.33 -6.79 11.16
C TYR A 63 11.86 -6.32 11.34
N PRO A 64 11.00 -7.04 12.10
CA PRO A 64 9.59 -6.65 12.29
C PRO A 64 9.39 -5.25 12.88
N GLU A 65 10.36 -4.74 13.63
CA GLU A 65 10.36 -3.40 14.24
C GLU A 65 10.25 -2.27 13.20
N GLU A 66 10.78 -2.45 11.98
CA GLU A 66 10.59 -1.49 10.88
C GLU A 66 9.13 -1.46 10.38
N GLY A 67 8.44 -2.60 10.50
CA GLY A 67 6.99 -2.69 10.33
C GLY A 67 6.25 -1.90 11.40
N SER A 68 6.62 -2.10 12.67
CA SER A 68 6.06 -1.38 13.82
C SER A 68 6.26 0.14 13.71
N LEU A 69 7.44 0.58 13.24
CA LEU A 69 7.69 1.98 12.93
C LEU A 69 6.73 2.49 11.86
N THR A 70 6.59 1.77 10.75
CA THR A 70 5.66 2.14 9.67
C THR A 70 4.22 2.23 10.18
N LEU A 71 3.77 1.26 10.99
CA LEU A 71 2.45 1.24 11.61
C LEU A 71 2.19 2.49 12.47
N SER A 72 3.17 2.89 13.27
CA SER A 72 3.07 4.09 14.11
C SER A 72 2.89 5.37 13.30
N LEU A 73 3.62 5.50 12.17
CA LEU A 73 3.50 6.66 11.27
C LEU A 73 2.15 6.72 10.57
N VAL A 74 1.63 5.56 10.14
CA VAL A 74 0.28 5.46 9.57
C VAL A 74 -0.76 5.95 10.58
N ARG A 75 -0.68 5.49 11.84
CA ARG A 75 -1.59 5.93 12.91
C ARG A 75 -1.43 7.41 13.24
N ALA A 76 -0.19 7.92 13.31
CA ALA A 76 0.08 9.34 13.55
C ALA A 76 -0.54 10.24 12.47
N SER A 77 -0.57 9.77 11.21
CA SER A 77 -1.24 10.46 10.11
C SER A 77 -2.78 10.38 10.15
N LYS A 78 -3.37 9.66 11.11
CA LYS A 78 -4.80 9.26 11.13
C LYS A 78 -5.20 8.48 9.87
N GLY A 79 -4.23 7.71 9.36
CA GLY A 79 -4.32 6.88 8.17
C GLY A 79 -4.78 5.46 8.48
N VAL A 80 -4.59 4.58 7.50
CA VAL A 80 -4.96 3.16 7.57
C VAL A 80 -3.89 2.30 6.90
N ALA A 81 -3.54 1.15 7.50
CA ALA A 81 -2.81 0.10 6.80
C ALA A 81 -3.83 -0.92 6.29
N TYR A 82 -3.73 -1.27 5.02
CA TYR A 82 -4.84 -1.89 4.30
C TYR A 82 -4.35 -2.99 3.36
N ALA A 83 -5.03 -4.14 3.37
CA ALA A 83 -4.71 -5.26 2.50
C ALA A 83 -5.74 -5.38 1.37
N VAL A 84 -5.28 -5.71 0.16
CA VAL A 84 -6.13 -5.98 -1.01
C VAL A 84 -5.71 -7.28 -1.67
N GLY A 85 -6.68 -7.96 -2.30
CA GLY A 85 -6.42 -9.20 -3.01
C GLY A 85 -5.69 -8.99 -4.35
N ASP A 86 -4.93 -10.01 -4.77
CA ASP A 86 -4.24 -10.00 -6.06
C ASP A 86 -5.18 -9.80 -7.26
N ALA A 87 -6.43 -10.26 -7.16
CA ALA A 87 -7.45 -10.01 -8.18
C ALA A 87 -7.78 -8.51 -8.31
N ASP A 88 -7.86 -7.80 -7.18
CA ASP A 88 -8.10 -6.35 -7.16
C ASP A 88 -6.88 -5.57 -7.68
N ILE A 89 -5.68 -6.01 -7.33
CA ILE A 89 -4.42 -5.46 -7.85
C ILE A 89 -4.40 -5.61 -9.38
N ARG A 90 -4.71 -6.80 -9.91
CA ARG A 90 -4.79 -7.04 -11.36
C ARG A 90 -5.84 -6.17 -12.05
N ALA A 91 -7.02 -6.03 -11.45
CA ALA A 91 -8.05 -5.13 -11.98
C ALA A 91 -7.58 -3.66 -11.98
N ALA A 92 -6.86 -3.22 -10.95
CA ALA A 92 -6.28 -1.88 -10.89
C ALA A 92 -5.18 -1.66 -11.95
N MET A 93 -4.36 -2.68 -12.24
CA MET A 93 -3.38 -2.62 -13.33
C MET A 93 -4.07 -2.35 -14.68
N ILE A 94 -5.12 -3.13 -14.99
CA ILE A 94 -5.89 -2.99 -16.23
C ILE A 94 -6.53 -1.60 -16.32
N ASP A 95 -7.10 -1.11 -15.22
CA ASP A 95 -7.69 0.22 -15.17
C ASP A 95 -6.65 1.32 -15.41
N LEU A 96 -5.47 1.24 -14.79
CA LEU A 96 -4.38 2.19 -15.01
C LEU A 96 -3.94 2.21 -16.48
N ALA A 97 -3.82 1.05 -17.13
CA ALA A 97 -3.44 0.98 -18.53
C ALA A 97 -4.52 1.55 -19.46
N HIS A 98 -5.77 1.11 -19.30
CA HIS A 98 -6.85 1.47 -20.24
C HIS A 98 -7.42 2.87 -20.01
N LYS A 99 -7.48 3.34 -18.75
CA LYS A 99 -8.14 4.61 -18.40
C LYS A 99 -7.17 5.76 -18.21
N ALA A 100 -5.93 5.48 -17.79
CA ALA A 100 -4.91 6.50 -17.52
C ALA A 100 -3.70 6.43 -18.46
N GLY A 101 -3.60 5.41 -19.33
CA GLY A 101 -2.42 5.22 -20.19
C GLY A 101 -1.16 4.85 -19.41
N LEU A 102 -1.31 4.31 -18.19
CA LEU A 102 -0.20 3.99 -17.29
C LEU A 102 0.07 2.49 -17.28
N PHE A 103 1.14 2.07 -17.94
CA PHE A 103 1.62 0.69 -17.91
C PHE A 103 2.48 0.45 -16.66
N CYS A 104 1.91 -0.17 -15.63
CA CYS A 104 2.53 -0.34 -14.31
C CYS A 104 2.78 -1.80 -13.94
N GLU A 105 3.69 -2.02 -12.99
CA GLU A 105 3.85 -3.31 -12.31
C GLU A 105 2.73 -3.53 -11.27
N PRO A 106 2.48 -4.77 -10.80
CA PRO A 106 1.43 -5.04 -9.81
C PRO A 106 1.58 -4.21 -8.52
N THR A 107 2.79 -4.10 -7.98
CA THR A 107 3.09 -3.28 -6.78
C THR A 107 2.63 -1.83 -6.93
N GLY A 108 2.83 -1.24 -8.11
CA GLY A 108 2.42 0.14 -8.39
C GLY A 108 0.89 0.30 -8.45
N ALA A 109 0.16 -0.76 -8.79
CA ALA A 109 -1.30 -0.75 -8.87
C ALA A 109 -1.98 -0.98 -7.51
N THR A 110 -1.26 -1.50 -6.50
CA THR A 110 -1.82 -1.78 -5.16
C THR A 110 -2.40 -0.53 -4.50
N SER A 111 -1.82 0.64 -4.73
CA SER A 111 -2.34 1.92 -4.18
C SER A 111 -3.72 2.26 -4.72
N LEU A 112 -3.96 2.06 -6.03
CA LEU A 112 -5.26 2.27 -6.65
C LEU A 112 -6.28 1.21 -6.20
N ALA A 113 -5.87 -0.06 -6.11
CA ALA A 113 -6.74 -1.13 -5.62
C ALA A 113 -7.25 -0.82 -4.20
N ALA A 114 -6.37 -0.40 -3.29
CA ALA A 114 -6.74 -0.01 -1.94
C ALA A 114 -7.64 1.23 -1.90
N ALA A 115 -7.32 2.26 -2.69
CA ALA A 115 -8.14 3.47 -2.77
C ALA A 115 -9.56 3.16 -3.26
N ARG A 116 -9.70 2.31 -4.27
CA ARG A 116 -10.99 1.87 -4.81
C ARG A 116 -11.84 1.16 -3.74
N ASP A 117 -11.26 0.20 -3.03
CA ASP A 117 -12.00 -0.54 -2.01
C ASP A 117 -12.38 0.36 -0.80
N LEU A 118 -11.47 1.22 -0.36
CA LEU A 118 -11.75 2.20 0.70
C LEU A 118 -12.82 3.22 0.30
N PHE A 119 -12.91 3.60 -0.97
CA PHE A 119 -13.99 4.43 -1.49
C PHE A 119 -15.33 3.69 -1.47
N ILE A 120 -15.37 2.43 -1.93
CA ILE A 120 -16.58 1.59 -1.90
C ILE A 120 -17.07 1.40 -0.46
N LYS A 121 -16.15 1.25 0.50
CA LYS A 121 -16.45 1.14 1.94
C LYS A 121 -16.76 2.47 2.63
N GLY A 122 -16.75 3.59 1.90
CA GLY A 122 -17.06 4.92 2.42
C GLY A 122 -15.99 5.53 3.33
N SER A 123 -14.80 4.95 3.40
CA SER A 123 -13.66 5.48 4.17
C SER A 123 -12.94 6.64 3.47
N ILE A 124 -13.09 6.70 2.14
CA ILE A 124 -12.73 7.82 1.27
C ILE A 124 -14.04 8.42 0.75
N GLY A 125 -14.22 9.72 0.96
CA GLY A 125 -15.39 10.46 0.49
C GLY A 125 -15.26 10.93 -0.96
N SER A 126 -16.38 11.26 -1.60
CA SER A 126 -16.40 11.78 -2.98
C SER A 126 -15.74 13.16 -3.14
N SER A 127 -15.54 13.88 -2.04
CA SER A 127 -14.82 15.16 -2.00
C SER A 127 -13.35 15.04 -1.62
N ASP A 128 -12.87 13.83 -1.31
CA ASP A 128 -11.48 13.63 -0.91
C ASP A 128 -10.56 13.66 -2.14
N THR A 129 -9.44 14.38 -2.00
CA THR A 129 -8.34 14.30 -2.98
C THR A 129 -7.43 13.14 -2.61
N VAL A 130 -7.36 12.13 -3.49
CA VAL A 130 -6.54 10.94 -3.28
C VAL A 130 -5.35 10.94 -4.23
N ILE A 131 -4.16 10.68 -3.69
CA ILE A 131 -2.93 10.52 -4.46
C ILE A 131 -2.52 9.05 -4.41
N CYS A 132 -2.61 8.36 -5.54
CA CYS A 132 -2.10 7.00 -5.70
C CYS A 132 -0.67 7.06 -6.26
N ILE A 133 0.29 6.49 -5.53
CA ILE A 133 1.68 6.44 -5.97
C ILE A 133 1.89 5.16 -6.79
N VAL A 134 2.20 5.32 -8.08
CA VAL A 134 2.56 4.23 -8.98
C VAL A 134 4.08 4.10 -9.00
N THR A 135 4.61 3.10 -8.31
CA THR A 135 6.05 3.00 -7.97
C THR A 135 6.93 2.41 -9.06
N GLY A 136 6.36 1.67 -10.01
CA GLY A 136 7.13 0.93 -11.00
C GLY A 136 6.38 0.75 -12.32
N HIS A 137 7.15 0.64 -13.40
CA HIS A 137 6.65 0.47 -14.76
C HIS A 137 6.41 -1.01 -15.08
N GLY A 138 5.47 -1.31 -15.97
CA GLY A 138 5.06 -2.69 -16.29
C GLY A 138 6.19 -3.56 -16.85
N PHE A 139 7.22 -3.00 -17.49
CA PHE A 139 8.37 -3.79 -17.96
C PHE A 139 9.22 -4.42 -16.84
N LYS A 140 9.07 -4.02 -15.58
CA LYS A 140 9.74 -4.69 -14.46
C LYS A 140 9.18 -6.09 -14.19
N ASP A 141 7.90 -6.29 -14.49
CA ASP A 141 7.18 -7.51 -14.15
C ASP A 141 6.22 -7.88 -15.29
N PHE A 142 6.78 -8.03 -16.49
CA PHE A 142 6.00 -8.27 -17.71
C PHE A 142 5.16 -9.55 -17.64
N ALA A 143 5.66 -10.57 -16.95
CA ALA A 143 4.94 -11.83 -16.73
C ALA A 143 3.63 -11.66 -15.96
N ALA A 144 3.47 -10.59 -15.17
CA ALA A 144 2.21 -10.32 -14.49
C ALA A 144 1.08 -9.88 -15.45
N TRP A 145 1.45 -9.45 -16.67
CA TRP A 145 0.52 -9.00 -17.72
C TRP A 145 0.13 -10.08 -18.73
N THR A 146 0.77 -11.25 -18.67
CA THR A 146 0.54 -12.39 -19.58
C THR A 146 -0.10 -13.55 -18.84
#